data_AF-A0A535A6N0-F1
#
_entry.id   AF-A0A535A6N0-F1
#
_cell.length_a   1.000
_cell.length_b   1.000
_cell.length_c   1.000
_cell.angle_alpha   90.00
_cell.angle_beta   90.00
_cell.angle_gamma   90.00
#
_symmetry.space_group_name_H-M   'P 1'
#
loop_
_entity.id
_entity.type
_entity.pdbx_description
1 polymer ?
#
loop_
_entity_poly.entity_id
_entity_poly.type
_entity_poly.pdbx_seq_one_letter_code
_entity_poly.pdbx_strand_id
1 'polypeptide(L)' 'MLRTLVRPLRWAITALWLAAVVVLLALVLVTHLATTFVIGGPSMQPAIGIGSLVVVNPVPIDDVRAGDMVTVRADNGVV' A
#
# COMPACT_ATOMS: atom_id res chain seq x y z
N MET A 1 4.50 34.29 -33.47
CA MET A 1 5.40 33.19 -33.03
C MET A 1 5.30 32.87 -31.54
N LEU A 2 5.12 33.83 -30.62
CA LEU A 2 5.03 33.52 -29.18
C LEU A 2 3.81 32.65 -28.81
N ARG A 3 2.65 32.85 -29.48
CA ARG A 3 1.40 32.09 -29.23
C ARG A 3 1.44 30.61 -29.61
N THR A 4 2.33 30.19 -30.52
CA THR A 4 2.42 28.79 -30.97
C THR A 4 3.25 27.92 -30.03
N LEU A 5 4.21 28.50 -29.28
CA LEU A 5 4.99 27.77 -28.26
C LEU A 5 4.25 27.57 -26.94
N VAL A 6 3.34 28.48 -26.56
CA VAL A 6 2.60 28.38 -25.29
C VAL A 6 1.60 27.23 -25.27
N ARG A 7 1.08 26.83 -26.44
CA ARG A 7 0.13 25.71 -26.54
C ARG A 7 0.75 24.36 -26.14
N PRO A 8 1.84 23.89 -26.77
CA PRO A 8 2.44 22.61 -26.37
C PRO A 8 2.97 22.65 -24.94
N LEU A 9 3.50 23.78 -24.49
CA LEU A 9 3.97 23.93 -23.10
C LEU A 9 2.82 23.81 -22.09
N ARG A 10 1.67 24.44 -22.37
CA ARG A 10 0.48 24.30 -21.51
C ARG A 10 -0.03 22.87 -21.50
N TRP A 11 -0.07 22.19 -22.63
CA TRP A 11 -0.46 20.78 -22.70
C TRP A 11 0.50 19.87 -21.93
N ALA A 12 1.81 20.09 -22.04
CA ALA A 12 2.81 19.34 -21.28
C ALA A 12 2.64 19.54 -19.76
N ILE A 13 2.45 20.79 -19.32
CA ILE A 13 2.19 21.11 -17.91
C ILE A 13 0.88 20.46 -17.43
N THR A 14 -0.19 20.54 -18.21
CA THR A 14 -1.47 19.91 -17.87
C THR A 14 -1.36 18.39 -17.80
N ALA A 15 -0.65 17.76 -18.74
CA ALA A 15 -0.41 16.32 -18.73
C ALA A 15 0.43 15.90 -17.51
N LEU A 16 1.45 16.69 -17.16
CA LEU A 16 2.27 16.44 -15.97
C LEU A 16 1.44 16.54 -14.68
N TRP A 17 0.60 17.57 -14.56
CA TRP A 17 -0.32 17.70 -13.43
C TRP A 17 -1.31 16.55 -13.35
N LEU A 18 -1.87 16.14 -14.49
CA LEU A 18 -2.79 15.00 -14.53
C LEU A 18 -2.09 13.72 -14.08
N ALA A 19 -0.87 13.46 -14.55
CA ALA A 19 -0.07 12.32 -14.13
C ALA A 19 0.25 12.36 -12.63
N ALA A 20 0.62 13.52 -12.10
CA ALA A 20 0.87 13.70 -10.67
C ALA A 20 -0.38 13.39 -9.82
N VAL A 21 -1.56 13.86 -10.26
CA VAL A 21 -2.84 13.55 -9.60
C VAL A 21 -3.13 12.05 -9.63
N VAL A 22 -2.92 11.39 -10.77
CA VAL A 22 -3.13 9.94 -10.90
C VAL A 22 -2.19 9.15 -9.97
N VAL A 23 -0.91 9.52 -9.90
CA VAL A 23 0.06 8.89 -9.00
C VAL A 23 -0.33 9.10 -7.54
N LEU A 24 -0.74 10.31 -7.18
CA LEU A 24 -1.18 10.61 -5.81
C LEU A 24 -2.40 9.78 -5.43
N LEU A 25 -3.41 9.69 -6.32
CA LEU A 25 -4.59 8.86 -6.10
C LEU A 25 -4.23 7.39 -5.94
N ALA A 26 -3.34 6.87 -6.79
CA ALA A 26 -2.87 5.49 -6.69
C ALA A 26 -2.16 5.22 -5.35
N LEU A 27 -1.30 6.13 -4.90
CA LEU A 27 -0.60 6.00 -3.62
C LEU A 27 -1.58 5.98 -2.44
N VAL A 28 -2.53 6.92 -2.42
CA VAL A 28 -3.57 6.98 -1.37
C VAL A 28 -4.37 5.68 -1.34
N LEU A 29 -4.82 5.20 -2.51
CA LEU A 29 -5.60 3.98 -2.60
C LEU A 29 -4.81 2.76 -2.08
N VAL A 30 -3.54 2.64 -2.45
CA VAL A 30 -2.66 1.55 -1.99
C VAL A 30 -2.47 1.60 -0.47
N THR A 31 -2.22 2.78 0.10
CA THR A 31 -2.05 2.93 1.55
C THR A 31 -3.33 2.63 2.35
N HIS A 32 -4.51 2.85 1.76
CA HIS A 32 -5.78 2.52 2.41
C HIS A 32 -6.13 1.03 2.33
N LEU A 33 -5.62 0.32 1.31
CA LEU A 33 -5.84 -1.12 1.14
C LEU A 33 -4.83 -1.95 1.95
N ALA A 34 -3.66 -1.36 2.26
CA ALA A 34 -2.57 -2.02 2.94
C ALA A 34 -2.67 -1.80 4.45
N THR A 35 -2.94 -2.87 5.21
CA THR A 35 -2.97 -2.77 6.67
C THR A 35 -1.58 -3.08 7.22
N THR A 36 -0.97 -2.19 8.00
CA THR A 36 0.38 -2.42 8.54
C THR A 36 0.34 -2.85 10.00
N PHE A 37 1.22 -3.80 10.35
CA PHE A 37 1.39 -4.28 11.72
C PHE A 37 2.87 -4.29 12.10
N VAL A 38 3.14 -4.10 13.38
CA VAL A 38 4.48 -4.28 13.95
C VAL A 38 4.50 -5.58 14.73
N ILE A 39 5.49 -6.45 14.46
CA ILE A 39 5.64 -7.71 15.18
C ILE A 39 6.17 -7.44 16.58
N GLY A 40 5.34 -7.66 17.60
CA GLY A 40 5.68 -7.43 19.01
C GLY A 40 6.27 -8.63 19.75
N GLY A 41 6.18 -9.84 19.20
CA GLY A 41 6.55 -11.09 19.88
C GLY A 41 7.60 -11.92 19.12
N PRO A 42 8.33 -12.82 19.81
CA PRO A 42 9.38 -13.64 19.21
C PRO A 42 8.85 -14.88 18.46
N SER A 43 7.54 -15.15 18.46
CA SER A 43 6.96 -16.41 17.95
C SER A 43 7.22 -16.67 16.46
N MET A 44 7.48 -15.61 15.69
CA MET A 44 7.77 -15.69 14.26
C MET A 44 9.27 -15.80 13.95
N GLN A 45 10.14 -15.87 14.97
CA GLN A 45 11.57 -16.02 14.76
C GLN A 45 11.92 -17.45 14.30
N PRO A 46 12.90 -17.60 13.40
CA PRO A 46 13.78 -16.57 12.84
C PRO A 46 13.22 -15.86 11.59
N ALA A 47 12.06 -16.26 11.09
CA ALA A 47 11.52 -15.78 9.83
C ALA A 47 11.21 -14.28 9.83
N ILE A 48 10.64 -13.76 10.93
CA ILE A 48 10.36 -12.33 11.11
C ILE A 48 10.81 -11.90 12.50
N GLY A 49 11.68 -10.89 12.56
CA GLY A 49 12.20 -10.33 13.80
C GLY A 49 11.19 -9.44 14.53
N ILE A 50 11.41 -9.26 15.84
CA ILE A 50 10.65 -8.30 16.65
C ILE A 50 10.94 -6.89 16.14
N GLY A 51 9.90 -6.05 16.09
CA GLY A 51 10.00 -4.67 15.59
C GLY A 51 9.90 -4.54 14.07
N SER A 52 9.79 -5.66 13.34
CA SER A 52 9.56 -5.63 11.89
C SER A 52 8.20 -5.02 11.56
N LEU A 53 8.18 -4.13 10.58
CA LEU A 53 6.94 -3.62 9.98
C LEU A 53 6.52 -4.57 8.84
N VAL A 54 5.33 -5.14 8.94
CA VAL A 54 4.75 -6.01 7.92
C VAL A 54 3.53 -5.35 7.30
N VAL A 55 3.38 -5.54 5.99
CA VAL A 55 2.21 -5.10 5.23
C VAL A 55 1.32 -6.30 5.00
N VAL A 56 0.06 -6.19 5.44
CA VAL A 56 -0.95 -7.23 5.29
C VAL A 56 -1.90 -6.83 4.18
N ASN A 57 -1.99 -7.71 3.20
CA ASN A 57 -2.94 -7.60 2.10
C ASN A 57 -4.15 -8.50 2.39
N PRO A 58 -5.39 -7.99 2.40
CA PRO A 58 -6.57 -8.84 2.51
C PRO A 58 -6.68 -9.74 1.28
N VAL A 59 -6.72 -11.04 1.50
CA VAL A 59 -6.82 -12.07 0.47
C VAL A 59 -8.06 -12.94 0.76
N PRO A 60 -8.84 -13.35 -0.25
CA PRO A 60 -9.93 -14.30 -0.09
C PRO A 60 -9.46 -15.60 0.57
N ILE A 61 -10.31 -16.22 1.40
CA ILE A 61 -9.89 -17.43 2.15
C ILE A 61 -9.50 -18.60 1.23
N ASP A 62 -10.11 -18.67 0.04
CA ASP A 62 -9.87 -19.71 -0.96
C ASP A 62 -8.48 -19.58 -1.61
N ASP A 63 -7.84 -18.41 -1.48
CA ASP A 63 -6.53 -18.12 -2.05
C ASP A 63 -5.39 -18.31 -1.03
N VAL A 64 -5.71 -18.59 0.24
CA VAL A 64 -4.71 -18.86 1.30
C VAL A 64 -4.08 -20.23 1.09
N ARG A 65 -2.75 -20.29 1.07
CA ARG A 65 -1.98 -21.52 0.81
C ARG A 65 -1.16 -21.93 2.01
N ALA A 66 -0.81 -23.21 2.05
CA ALA A 66 0.11 -23.73 3.06
C ALA A 66 1.47 -23.01 2.95
N GLY A 67 1.93 -22.45 4.08
CA GLY A 67 3.14 -21.63 4.16
C GLY A 67 2.88 -20.13 4.24
N ASP A 68 1.65 -19.68 3.97
CA ASP A 68 1.29 -18.27 4.13
C ASP A 68 1.18 -17.89 5.61
N MET A 69 1.62 -16.67 5.91
CA MET A 69 1.45 -16.07 7.23
C MET A 69 0.17 -15.25 7.23
N VAL A 70 -0.76 -15.61 8.12
CA VAL A 70 -2.07 -14.98 8.22
C VAL A 70 -2.20 -14.24 9.54
N THR A 71 -2.84 -13.08 9.50
CA THR A 71 -3.29 -12.39 10.71
C THR A 71 -4.70 -12.86 11.04
N VAL A 72 -4.89 -13.46 12.21
CA VAL A 72 -6.21 -13.84 12.72
C VAL A 72 -6.62 -12.82 13.78
N ARG A 73 -7.75 -12.14 13.56
CA ARG A 73 -8.38 -11.36 14.63
C ARG A 73 -9.16 -12.34 15.51
N ALA A 74 -8.47 -12.90 16.49
CA ALA A 74 -9.13 -13.68 17.53
C ALA A 74 -9.82 -12.68 18.47
N ASP A 75 -11.15 -12.74 18.53
CA ASP A 75 -11.94 -11.91 19.44
C ASP A 75 -11.71 -12.43 20.85
N ASN A 76 -10.57 -12.04 21.45
CA ASN A 76 -10.08 -12.66 22.67
C ASN A 76 -10.73 -12.11 23.95
N GLY A 77 -11.69 -11.19 23.85
CA GLY A 77 -12.45 -10.70 25.01
C GLY A 77 -11.64 -9.98 26.09
N VAL A 78 -10.35 -9.71 25.87
CA VAL A 78 -9.49 -8.95 26.78
C VAL A 78 -9.28 -7.56 26.19
N VAL A 79 -10.02 -6.60 26.72
CA VAL A 79 -9.85 -5.16 26.53
C VAL A 79 -8.78 -4.66 27.48
#